data_AF-C0FXE1-F1
#
_entry.id   AF-C0FXE1-F1
#
_cell.length_a   1.000
_cell.length_b   1.000
_cell.length_c   1.000
_cell.angle_alpha   90.00
_cell.angle_beta   90.00
_cell.angle_gamma   90.00
#
_symmetry.space_group_name_H-M   'P 1'
#
loop_
_entity.id
_entity.type
_entity.pdbx_description
1 polymer ?
#
loop_
_entity_poly.entity_id
_entity_poly.type
_entity_poly.pdbx_seq_one_letter_code
_entity_poly.pdbx_strand_id
1 'polypeptide(L)'
;MQKKESAERKMSKIKTKKVLTPEQKKKRIRNIIIVAVILVAASVATYWMQPQNKALAESEVFSEEEVKAQAEKIIGLLNAEDFDSLQSLVVPDMQEIMNKERMDEGKARISEDWGDFVSIETMQDAEIIQRGAHIAAVYVTAEYENIEVHYTLAFNEDMKLASFGIQ
;
A
#
# COMPACT_ATOMS: atom_id res chain seq x y z
N MET A 1 1.13 -47.05 51.68
CA MET A 1 -0.08 -47.08 50.82
C MET A 1 -0.01 -46.10 49.64
N GLN A 2 0.50 -44.86 49.79
CA GLN A 2 0.56 -43.84 48.72
C GLN A 2 1.39 -44.17 47.46
N LYS A 3 2.45 -45.00 47.56
CA LYS A 3 3.32 -45.33 46.42
C LYS A 3 2.64 -46.22 45.36
N LYS A 4 1.69 -47.07 45.75
CA LYS A 4 0.93 -47.92 44.82
C LYS A 4 -0.13 -47.11 44.06
N GLU A 5 -0.83 -46.20 44.74
CA GLU A 5 -1.85 -45.34 44.12
C GLU A 5 -1.24 -44.34 43.10
N SER A 6 -0.03 -43.84 43.37
CA SER A 6 0.71 -42.97 42.43
C SER A 6 1.21 -43.73 41.19
N ALA A 7 1.62 -45.00 41.35
CA ALA A 7 2.01 -45.86 40.24
C ALA A 7 0.80 -46.23 39.36
N GLU A 8 -0.36 -46.50 39.96
CA GLU A 8 -1.59 -46.81 39.22
C GLU A 8 -2.17 -45.59 38.51
N ARG A 9 -2.13 -44.39 39.12
CA ARG A 9 -2.50 -43.13 38.43
C ARG A 9 -1.54 -42.78 37.30
N LYS A 10 -0.26 -43.14 37.38
CA LYS A 10 0.70 -42.98 36.28
C LYS A 10 0.46 -44.04 35.18
N MET A 11 0.18 -45.29 35.54
CA MET A 11 -0.11 -46.35 34.56
C MET A 11 -1.46 -46.17 33.86
N SER A 12 -2.47 -45.59 34.51
CA SER A 12 -3.76 -45.27 33.87
C SER A 12 -3.65 -44.13 32.85
N LYS A 13 -2.78 -43.14 33.12
CA LYS A 13 -2.46 -42.04 32.18
C LYS A 13 -1.58 -42.49 31.01
N ILE A 14 -0.75 -43.53 31.17
CA ILE A 14 0.12 -44.05 30.09
C ILE A 14 -0.64 -44.94 29.10
N LYS A 15 -1.77 -45.55 29.48
CA LYS A 15 -2.50 -46.54 28.65
C LYS A 15 -3.49 -45.99 27.62
N THR A 16 -3.53 -44.67 27.39
CA THR A 16 -4.39 -44.10 26.34
C THR A 16 -3.64 -43.15 25.40
N LYS A 17 -2.47 -43.58 24.90
CA LYS A 17 -2.13 -43.17 23.53
C LYS A 17 -3.14 -43.87 22.62
N LYS A 18 -4.20 -43.15 22.24
CA LYS A 18 -5.22 -43.61 21.30
C LYS A 18 -4.50 -43.93 19.98
N VAL A 19 -4.11 -45.19 19.79
CA VAL A 19 -3.43 -45.66 18.57
C VAL A 19 -4.46 -45.53 17.46
N LEU A 20 -4.25 -44.57 16.55
CA LEU A 20 -5.16 -44.37 15.43
C LEU A 20 -5.25 -45.65 14.60
N THR A 21 -6.48 -46.09 14.32
CA THR A 21 -6.74 -47.19 13.39
C THR A 21 -6.29 -46.81 11.97
N PRO A 22 -5.97 -47.78 11.08
CA PRO A 22 -5.53 -47.48 9.70
C PRO A 22 -6.50 -46.56 8.94
N GLU A 23 -7.81 -46.75 9.14
CA GLU A 23 -8.88 -45.90 8.61
C GLU A 23 -8.83 -44.46 9.15
N GLN A 24 -8.59 -44.28 10.45
CA GLN A 24 -8.41 -42.95 11.05
C GLN A 24 -7.14 -42.27 10.55
N LYS A 25 -6.04 -43.01 10.33
CA LYS A 25 -4.80 -42.46 9.75
C LYS A 25 -5.03 -41.99 8.31
N LYS A 26 -5.73 -42.78 7.49
CA LYS A 26 -6.08 -42.43 6.10
C LYS A 26 -6.99 -41.19 6.04
N LYS A 27 -7.99 -41.09 6.91
CA LYS A 27 -8.85 -39.89 7.02
C LYS A 27 -8.09 -38.65 7.50
N ARG A 28 -7.16 -38.79 8.46
CA ARG A 28 -6.29 -37.68 8.89
C ARG A 28 -5.36 -37.22 7.78
N ILE A 29 -4.69 -38.14 7.07
CA ILE A 29 -3.80 -37.80 5.96
C ILE A 29 -4.59 -37.07 4.87
N ARG A 30 -5.78 -37.57 4.50
CA ARG A 30 -6.66 -36.89 3.55
C ARG A 30 -7.03 -35.48 4.00
N ASN A 31 -7.40 -35.29 5.27
CA ASN A 31 -7.73 -33.97 5.80
C ASN A 31 -6.51 -33.03 5.82
N ILE A 32 -5.32 -33.53 6.15
CA ILE A 32 -4.07 -32.76 6.11
C ILE A 32 -3.77 -32.30 4.68
N ILE A 33 -3.94 -33.18 3.68
CA ILE A 33 -3.76 -32.83 2.27
C ILE A 33 -4.77 -31.76 1.85
N ILE A 34 -6.06 -31.91 2.21
CA ILE A 34 -7.09 -30.91 1.88
C ILE A 34 -6.75 -29.55 2.50
N VAL A 35 -6.35 -29.51 3.77
CA VAL A 35 -5.95 -28.27 4.45
C VAL A 35 -4.71 -27.67 3.79
N ALA A 36 -3.72 -28.49 3.42
CA ALA A 36 -2.53 -28.02 2.71
C ALA A 36 -2.89 -27.41 1.34
N VAL A 37 -3.80 -28.04 0.57
CA VAL A 37 -4.26 -27.50 -0.72
C VAL A 37 -5.02 -26.19 -0.53
N ILE A 38 -5.88 -26.08 0.48
CA ILE A 38 -6.59 -24.83 0.79
C ILE A 38 -5.60 -23.72 1.16
N LEU A 39 -4.58 -24.02 1.96
CA LEU A 39 -3.55 -23.06 2.32
C LEU A 39 -2.75 -22.61 1.09
N VAL A 40 -2.37 -23.52 0.20
CA VAL A 40 -1.68 -23.17 -1.06
C VAL A 40 -2.58 -22.30 -1.95
N ALA A 41 -3.85 -22.68 -2.12
CA ALA A 41 -4.81 -21.90 -2.91
C ALA A 41 -5.04 -20.51 -2.33
N ALA A 42 -5.13 -20.38 -1.00
CA ALA A 42 -5.24 -19.10 -0.31
C ALA A 42 -3.99 -18.24 -0.54
N SER A 43 -2.78 -18.81 -0.44
CA SER A 43 -1.54 -18.08 -0.71
C SER A 43 -1.45 -17.58 -2.16
N VAL A 44 -1.86 -18.39 -3.14
CA VAL A 44 -1.92 -17.99 -4.56
C VAL A 44 -2.95 -16.87 -4.76
N ALA A 45 -4.13 -16.99 -4.14
CA ALA A 45 -5.15 -15.96 -4.21
C ALA A 45 -4.67 -14.63 -3.60
N THR A 46 -3.96 -14.65 -2.47
CA THR A 46 -3.38 -13.44 -1.88
C THR A 46 -2.28 -12.83 -2.74
N TYR A 47 -1.48 -13.65 -3.43
CA TYR A 47 -0.47 -13.14 -4.37
C TYR A 47 -1.11 -12.46 -5.58
N TRP A 48 -2.21 -12.99 -6.10
CA TRP A 48 -2.97 -12.35 -7.19
C TRP A 48 -3.67 -11.04 -6.80
N MET A 49 -3.95 -10.83 -5.51
CA MET A 49 -4.54 -9.59 -5.01
C MET A 49 -3.51 -8.49 -4.71
N GLN A 50 -2.21 -8.78 -4.80
CA GLN A 50 -1.17 -7.80 -4.51
C GLN A 50 -1.03 -6.80 -5.67
N PRO A 51 -0.86 -5.49 -5.39
CA PRO A 51 -0.55 -4.49 -6.41
C PRO A 51 0.74 -4.87 -7.16
N GLN A 52 0.72 -4.72 -8.48
CA GLN A 52 1.92 -4.90 -9.29
C GLN A 52 2.54 -3.53 -9.55
N ASN A 53 3.81 -3.37 -9.20
CA ASN A 53 4.57 -2.18 -9.50
C ASN A 53 5.47 -2.45 -10.70
N LYS A 54 5.46 -1.55 -11.67
CA LYS A 54 6.34 -1.53 -12.83
C LYS A 54 7.05 -0.18 -12.90
N ALA A 55 8.22 -0.14 -13.53
CA ALA A 55 8.84 1.14 -13.84
C ALA A 55 7.95 1.89 -14.83
N LEU A 56 7.73 3.20 -14.62
CA LEU A 56 6.88 3.98 -15.52
C LEU A 56 7.48 4.05 -16.93
N ALA A 57 8.80 4.02 -17.05
CA ALA A 57 9.53 3.93 -18.32
C ALA A 57 9.18 2.70 -19.18
N GLU A 58 8.62 1.65 -18.55
CA GLU A 58 8.16 0.43 -19.23
C GLU A 58 6.62 0.43 -19.43
N SER A 59 5.93 1.49 -19.02
CA SER A 59 4.48 1.58 -19.18
C SER A 59 4.11 1.77 -20.64
N GLU A 60 3.09 1.04 -21.08
CA GLU A 60 2.45 1.24 -22.39
C GLU A 60 1.30 2.26 -22.31
N VAL A 61 0.91 2.65 -21.09
CA VAL A 61 -0.26 3.51 -20.82
C VAL A 61 0.17 4.94 -20.52
N PHE A 62 1.29 5.11 -19.81
CA PHE A 62 1.76 6.41 -19.36
C PHE A 62 3.06 6.82 -20.05
N SER A 63 3.18 8.12 -20.34
CA SER A 63 4.44 8.75 -20.72
C SER A 63 5.14 9.28 -19.47
N GLU A 64 6.38 8.85 -19.23
CA GLU A 64 7.19 9.32 -18.10
C GLU A 64 7.34 10.85 -18.11
N GLU A 65 7.65 11.44 -19.27
CA GLU A 65 7.82 12.89 -19.42
C GLU A 65 6.51 13.65 -19.10
N GLU A 66 5.36 13.12 -19.55
CA GLU A 66 4.06 13.74 -19.31
C GLU A 66 3.68 13.67 -17.84
N VAL A 67 3.90 12.52 -17.20
CA VAL A 67 3.64 12.32 -15.77
C VAL A 67 4.51 13.23 -14.92
N LYS A 68 5.79 13.38 -15.25
CA LYS A 68 6.70 14.28 -14.55
C LYS A 68 6.30 15.75 -14.72
N ALA A 69 6.02 16.17 -15.95
CA ALA A 69 5.58 17.54 -16.22
C ALA A 69 4.25 17.87 -15.51
N GLN A 70 3.32 16.91 -15.46
CA GLN A 70 2.07 17.07 -14.72
C GLN A 70 2.32 17.17 -13.21
N ALA A 71 3.21 16.36 -12.64
CA ALA A 71 3.58 16.45 -11.23
C ALA A 71 4.22 17.80 -10.87
N GLU A 72 5.18 18.27 -11.68
CA GLU A 72 5.79 19.60 -11.53
C GLU A 72 4.74 20.71 -11.59
N LYS A 73 3.80 20.62 -12.54
CA LYS A 73 2.70 21.58 -12.68
C LYS A 73 1.82 21.60 -11.43
N ILE A 74 1.43 20.45 -10.89
CA ILE A 74 0.62 20.38 -9.66
C ILE A 74 1.37 21.02 -8.49
N ILE A 75 2.65 20.71 -8.29
CA ILE A 75 3.47 21.29 -7.21
C ILE A 75 3.60 22.81 -7.39
N GLY A 76 3.82 23.27 -8.62
CA GLY A 76 3.87 24.70 -8.92
C GLY A 76 2.56 25.42 -8.58
N LEU A 77 1.41 24.85 -8.92
CA LEU A 77 0.10 25.41 -8.57
C LEU A 77 -0.16 25.39 -7.06
N LEU A 78 0.26 24.32 -6.36
CA LEU A 78 0.15 24.22 -4.90
C LEU A 78 0.96 25.30 -4.19
N ASN A 79 2.17 25.58 -4.68
CA ASN A 79 3.03 26.64 -4.13
C ASN A 79 2.53 28.04 -4.49
N ALA A 80 1.90 28.20 -5.65
CA ALA A 80 1.24 29.45 -6.05
C ALA A 80 -0.13 29.66 -5.38
N GLU A 81 -0.60 28.69 -4.58
CA GLU A 81 -1.95 28.64 -3.99
C GLU A 81 -3.09 28.77 -5.04
N ASP A 82 -2.84 28.37 -6.29
CA ASP A 82 -3.83 28.41 -7.37
C ASP A 82 -4.69 27.13 -7.37
N PHE A 83 -5.59 27.05 -6.40
CA PHE A 83 -6.51 25.93 -6.26
C PHE A 83 -7.58 25.90 -7.35
N ASP A 84 -7.93 27.04 -7.94
CA ASP A 84 -8.91 27.12 -9.02
C ASP A 84 -8.43 26.35 -10.26
N SER A 85 -7.17 26.55 -10.65
CA SER A 85 -6.55 25.80 -11.74
C SER A 85 -6.41 24.31 -11.39
N LEU A 86 -6.10 23.98 -10.12
CA LEU A 86 -5.98 22.59 -9.64
C LEU A 86 -7.28 21.81 -9.79
N GLN A 87 -8.45 22.44 -9.60
CA GLN A 87 -9.76 21.77 -9.70
C GLN A 87 -9.97 21.02 -11.03
N SER A 88 -9.38 21.53 -12.13
CA SER A 88 -9.47 20.91 -13.45
C SER A 88 -8.54 19.70 -13.65
N LEU A 89 -7.49 19.60 -12.85
CA LEU A 89 -6.42 18.61 -12.95
C LEU A 89 -6.58 17.44 -11.98
N VAL A 90 -7.56 17.51 -11.09
CA VAL A 90 -7.87 16.45 -10.12
C VAL A 90 -9.15 15.72 -10.51
N VAL A 91 -9.30 14.47 -10.05
CA VAL A 91 -10.56 13.73 -10.22
C VAL A 91 -11.66 14.38 -9.36
N PRO A 92 -12.95 14.25 -9.73
CA PRO A 92 -14.05 14.85 -8.98
C PRO A 92 -14.02 14.56 -7.48
N ASP A 93 -13.68 13.32 -7.11
CA ASP A 93 -13.62 12.89 -5.70
C ASP A 93 -12.51 13.60 -4.90
N MET A 94 -11.47 14.11 -5.56
CA MET A 94 -10.36 14.82 -4.94
C MET A 94 -10.58 16.33 -4.85
N GLN A 95 -11.58 16.88 -5.56
CA GLN A 95 -11.85 18.32 -5.61
C GLN A 95 -12.15 18.92 -4.23
N GLU A 96 -12.89 18.17 -3.40
CA GLU A 96 -13.25 18.60 -2.05
C GLU A 96 -12.04 18.68 -1.11
N ILE A 97 -11.01 17.85 -1.32
CA ILE A 97 -9.84 17.80 -0.44
C ILE A 97 -8.65 18.61 -0.96
N MET A 98 -8.63 18.93 -2.26
CA MET A 98 -7.59 19.74 -2.90
C MET A 98 -7.95 21.23 -2.85
N ASN A 99 -8.03 21.75 -1.63
CA ASN A 99 -8.33 23.16 -1.36
C ASN A 99 -7.35 23.76 -0.34
N LYS A 100 -7.40 25.09 -0.19
CA LYS A 100 -6.49 25.83 0.68
C LYS A 100 -6.54 25.38 2.14
N GLU A 101 -7.73 25.27 2.71
CA GLU A 101 -7.92 24.90 4.12
C GLU A 101 -7.25 23.56 4.44
N ARG A 102 -7.51 22.55 3.60
CA ARG A 102 -6.90 21.22 3.77
C ARG A 102 -5.40 21.20 3.54
N MET A 103 -4.90 22.01 2.61
CA MET A 103 -3.47 22.14 2.35
C MET A 103 -2.76 22.80 3.52
N ASP A 104 -3.32 23.88 4.07
CA ASP A 104 -2.78 24.58 5.24
C ASP A 104 -2.77 23.66 6.46
N GLU A 105 -3.85 22.89 6.69
CA GLU A 105 -3.90 21.85 7.72
C GLU A 105 -2.80 20.79 7.53
N GLY A 106 -2.58 20.35 6.29
CA GLY A 106 -1.53 19.38 5.94
C GLY A 106 -0.13 19.91 6.22
N LYS A 107 0.15 21.15 5.79
CA LYS A 107 1.44 21.82 5.99
C LYS A 107 1.75 22.02 7.47
N ALA A 108 0.78 22.52 8.23
CA ALA A 108 0.91 22.78 9.67
C ALA A 108 1.19 21.52 10.50
N ARG A 109 0.79 20.33 10.02
CA ARG A 109 1.12 19.05 10.68
C ARG A 109 2.57 18.63 10.51
N ILE A 110 3.25 19.13 9.49
CA ILE A 110 4.65 18.82 9.17
C ILE A 110 5.56 19.85 9.86
N SER A 111 5.29 21.13 9.64
CA SER A 111 6.03 22.24 10.26
C SER A 111 5.17 23.50 10.31
N GLU A 112 5.41 24.36 11.31
CA GLU A 112 4.79 25.69 11.42
C GLU A 112 5.36 26.67 10.39
N ASP A 113 6.61 26.49 9.98
CA ASP A 113 7.33 27.34 9.03
C ASP A 113 8.10 26.48 8.04
N TRP A 114 7.79 26.66 6.75
CA TRP A 114 8.44 25.99 5.64
C TRP A 114 9.45 26.91 4.94
N GLY A 115 9.25 28.23 5.03
CA GLY A 115 9.88 29.21 4.16
C GLY A 115 9.43 29.11 2.70
N ASP A 116 10.14 29.79 1.82
CA ASP A 116 9.82 29.79 0.39
C ASP A 116 10.21 28.46 -0.28
N PHE A 117 9.52 28.12 -1.38
CA PHE A 117 9.87 26.96 -2.20
C PHE A 117 11.19 27.22 -2.95
N VAL A 118 12.13 26.27 -2.88
CA VAL A 118 13.46 26.38 -3.48
C VAL A 118 13.55 25.57 -4.78
N SER A 119 13.40 24.25 -4.69
CA SER A 119 13.59 23.33 -5.83
C SER A 119 12.89 21.97 -5.62
N ILE A 120 12.73 21.22 -6.72
CA ILE A 120 12.48 19.79 -6.66
C ILE A 120 13.84 19.08 -6.75
N GLU A 121 14.20 18.34 -5.72
CA GLU A 121 15.47 17.62 -5.63
C GLU A 121 15.42 16.29 -6.37
N THR A 122 14.35 15.51 -6.12
CA THR A 122 14.17 14.22 -6.79
C THR A 122 12.73 13.98 -7.17
N MET A 123 12.55 13.26 -8.27
CA MET A 123 11.25 12.79 -8.73
C MET A 123 11.38 11.33 -9.13
N GLN A 124 10.74 10.45 -8.36
CA GLN A 124 10.67 9.03 -8.62
C GLN A 124 9.28 8.68 -9.12
N ASP A 125 9.21 7.85 -10.15
CA ASP A 125 7.98 7.47 -10.81
C ASP A 125 7.82 5.95 -10.86
N ALA A 126 6.57 5.50 -10.79
CA ALA A 126 6.23 4.10 -10.90
C ALA A 126 4.82 3.94 -11.46
N GLU A 127 4.62 2.91 -12.26
CA GLU A 127 3.28 2.45 -12.62
C GLU A 127 2.81 1.43 -11.58
N ILE A 128 1.64 1.66 -11.01
CA ILE A 128 0.99 0.76 -10.08
C ILE A 128 -0.28 0.22 -10.75
N ILE A 129 -0.34 -1.09 -10.94
CA ILE A 129 -1.53 -1.77 -11.45
C ILE A 129 -2.32 -2.30 -10.26
N GLN A 130 -3.48 -1.69 -10.01
CA GLN A 130 -4.38 -2.08 -8.93
C GLN A 130 -5.70 -2.56 -9.50
N ARG A 131 -6.01 -3.85 -9.32
CA ARG A 131 -7.27 -4.46 -9.79
C ARG A 131 -7.56 -4.21 -11.28
N GLY A 132 -6.51 -4.10 -12.09
CA GLY A 132 -6.58 -3.85 -13.53
C GLY A 132 -6.63 -2.36 -13.92
N ALA A 133 -6.71 -1.43 -12.97
CA ALA A 133 -6.54 0.00 -13.25
C ALA A 133 -5.06 0.38 -13.21
N HIS A 134 -4.61 1.15 -14.20
CA HIS A 134 -3.26 1.68 -14.27
C HIS A 134 -3.19 3.01 -13.52
N ILE A 135 -2.21 3.15 -12.64
CA ILE A 135 -2.00 4.35 -11.82
C ILE A 135 -0.54 4.79 -11.97
N ALA A 136 -0.30 6.03 -12.39
CA ALA A 136 1.04 6.60 -12.39
C ALA A 136 1.29 7.26 -11.02
N ALA A 137 2.15 6.67 -10.20
CA ALA A 137 2.56 7.22 -8.92
C ALA A 137 3.87 7.99 -9.06
N VAL A 138 3.94 9.17 -8.46
CA VAL A 138 5.11 10.04 -8.44
C VAL A 138 5.43 10.44 -7.00
N TYR A 139 6.65 10.17 -6.57
CA TYR A 139 7.19 10.58 -5.29
C TYR A 139 8.18 11.71 -5.53
N VAL A 140 7.88 12.89 -4.99
CA VAL A 140 8.68 14.09 -5.21
C VAL A 140 9.27 14.54 -3.88
N THR A 141 10.57 14.75 -3.85
CA THR A 141 11.25 15.45 -2.75
C THR A 141 11.43 16.91 -3.16
N ALA A 142 10.82 17.80 -2.41
CA ALA A 142 10.87 19.24 -2.61
C ALA A 142 11.63 19.90 -1.46
N GLU A 143 12.54 20.82 -1.79
CA GLU A 143 13.26 21.64 -0.84
C GLU A 143 12.54 22.97 -0.66
N TYR A 144 12.29 23.32 0.60
CA TYR A 144 11.88 24.64 1.04
C TYR A 144 12.99 25.22 1.91
N GLU A 145 13.00 26.53 2.14
CA GLU A 145 14.10 27.18 2.85
C GLU A 145 14.36 26.60 4.26
N ASN A 146 13.30 26.16 4.95
CA ASN A 146 13.41 25.69 6.32
C ASN A 146 13.27 24.17 6.47
N ILE A 147 12.71 23.47 5.48
CA ILE A 147 12.43 22.02 5.55
C ILE A 147 12.51 21.32 4.19
N GLU A 148 12.68 20.00 4.23
CA GLU A 148 12.45 19.10 3.09
C GLU A 148 11.07 18.46 3.21
N VAL A 149 10.34 18.35 2.10
CA VAL A 149 8.97 17.84 2.05
C VAL A 149 8.86 16.76 1.00
N HIS A 150 8.19 15.66 1.33
CA HIS A 150 7.92 14.60 0.37
C HIS A 150 6.44 14.61 -0.06
N TYR A 151 6.23 14.87 -1.35
CA TYR A 151 4.94 14.75 -1.99
C TYR A 151 4.76 13.36 -2.59
N THR A 152 3.56 12.81 -2.44
CA THR A 152 3.13 11.61 -3.15
C THR A 152 1.92 11.97 -4.00
N LEU A 153 2.07 11.85 -5.32
CA LEU A 153 1.00 12.10 -6.28
C LEU A 153 0.66 10.78 -6.99
N ALA A 154 -0.62 10.54 -7.25
CA ALA A 154 -1.04 9.42 -8.09
C ALA A 154 -2.04 9.89 -9.13
N PHE A 155 -1.78 9.57 -10.40
CA PHE A 155 -2.62 9.93 -11.54
C PHE A 155 -3.36 8.70 -12.07
N ASN A 156 -4.60 8.93 -12.51
CA ASN A 156 -5.35 7.94 -13.27
C ASN A 156 -4.94 7.96 -14.76
N GLU A 157 -5.52 7.06 -15.55
CA GLU A 157 -5.28 6.96 -17.00
C GLU A 157 -5.64 8.25 -17.79
N ASP A 158 -6.50 9.13 -17.25
CA ASP A 158 -6.83 10.43 -17.83
C ASP A 158 -5.84 11.55 -17.44
N MET A 159 -4.72 11.21 -16.80
CA MET A 159 -3.73 12.16 -16.28
C MET A 159 -4.29 13.15 -15.23
N LYS A 160 -5.34 12.74 -14.52
CA LYS A 160 -5.91 13.49 -13.40
C LYS A 160 -5.43 12.96 -12.07
N LEU A 161 -5.14 13.87 -11.15
CA LEU A 161 -4.70 13.53 -9.80
C LEU A 161 -5.83 12.82 -9.05
N ALA A 162 -5.60 11.56 -8.73
CA ALA A 162 -6.51 10.66 -8.04
C ALA A 162 -6.15 10.48 -6.56
N SER A 163 -4.90 10.75 -6.18
CA SER A 163 -4.45 10.73 -4.79
C SER A 163 -3.36 11.76 -4.58
N PHE A 164 -3.34 12.34 -3.38
CA PHE A 164 -2.35 13.30 -2.94
C PHE A 164 -1.96 13.03 -1.50
N GLY A 165 -0.65 13.06 -1.22
CA GLY A 165 -0.08 12.95 0.12
C GLY A 165 1.09 13.92 0.28
N ILE A 166 1.28 14.38 1.51
CA ILE A 166 2.34 15.30 1.92
C ILE A 166 2.86 14.85 3.28
N GLN A 167 4.17 14.79 3.44
CA GLN A 167 4.85 14.35 4.67
C GLN A 167 6.20 15.03 4.85
#